data_AF-A0A6B3F113-F1
#
_entry.id   AF-A0A6B3F113-F1
#
_cell.length_a   1.000
_cell.length_b   1.000
_cell.length_c   1.000
_cell.angle_alpha   90.00
_cell.angle_beta   90.00
_cell.angle_gamma   90.00
#
_symmetry.space_group_name_H-M   'P 1'
#
loop_
_entity.id
_entity.type
_entity.pdbx_description
1 polymer ?
#
loop_
_entity_poly.entity_id
_entity_poly.type
_entity_poly.pdbx_seq_one_letter_code
_entity_poly.pdbx_strand_id
1 'polypeptide(L)' 'VRWQVRWSRSVSLDAHLANLATYSDFLVLGEEGTNRFLAEEREILAGVFPDGTVREEYVVSLAVAVR' A
#
# COMPACT_ATOMS: atom_id res chain seq x y z
N VAL A 1 2.42 -10.14 25.69
CA VAL A 1 3.46 -9.08 25.49
C VAL A 1 3.20 -8.39 24.16
N ARG A 2 3.47 -7.07 24.04
CA ARG A 2 3.31 -6.31 22.79
C ARG A 2 4.61 -5.58 22.42
N TRP A 3 4.99 -5.62 21.16
CA TRP A 3 6.18 -4.97 20.61
C TRP A 3 5.85 -4.20 19.34
N GLN A 4 6.66 -3.19 19.04
CA GLN A 4 6.68 -2.50 17.76
C GLN A 4 7.91 -2.96 16.97
N VAL A 5 7.71 -3.50 15.78
CA VAL A 5 8.77 -4.04 14.93
C VAL A 5 8.81 -3.25 13.64
N ARG A 6 9.97 -2.68 13.31
CA ARG A 6 10.18 -2.04 12.00
C ARG A 6 10.30 -3.12 10.93
N TRP A 7 9.62 -2.93 9.82
CA TRP A 7 9.67 -3.83 8.68
C TRP A 7 9.52 -3.05 7.38
N SER A 8 10.26 -3.47 6.35
CA SER A 8 10.22 -2.86 5.04
C SER A 8 10.14 -3.91 3.95
N ARG A 9 9.54 -3.57 2.81
CA ARG A 9 9.63 -4.35 1.58
C ARG A 9 9.82 -3.44 0.37
N SER A 10 10.35 -4.00 -0.71
CA SER A 10 10.38 -3.37 -2.03
C SER A 10 9.43 -4.12 -2.94
N VAL A 11 8.53 -3.40 -3.60
CA VAL A 11 7.51 -3.94 -4.50
C VAL A 11 7.44 -3.12 -5.78
N SER A 12 6.83 -3.65 -6.84
CA SER A 12 6.54 -2.83 -8.00
C SER A 12 5.48 -1.77 -7.67
N LEU A 13 5.52 -0.64 -8.37
CA LEU A 13 4.49 0.41 -8.29
C LEU A 13 3.09 -0.17 -8.55
N ASP A 14 2.97 -1.14 -9.46
CA ASP A 14 1.72 -1.85 -9.72
C ASP A 14 1.21 -2.63 -8.51
N ALA A 15 2.08 -3.36 -7.83
CA ALA A 15 1.71 -4.13 -6.65
C ALA A 15 1.35 -3.20 -5.48
N HIS A 16 2.02 -2.06 -5.36
CA HIS A 16 1.68 -1.03 -4.40
C HIS A 16 0.26 -0.48 -4.64
N LEU A 17 -0.04 -0.05 -5.87
CA LEU A 17 -1.36 0.47 -6.24
C LEU A 17 -2.47 -0.57 -6.10
N ALA A 18 -2.20 -1.82 -6.48
CA ALA A 18 -3.14 -2.92 -6.30
C ALA A 18 -3.43 -3.19 -4.81
N ASN A 19 -2.45 -3.05 -3.94
CA ASN A 19 -2.67 -3.13 -2.49
C ASN A 19 -3.48 -1.94 -1.96
N LEU A 20 -3.20 -0.73 -2.46
CA LEU A 20 -3.94 0.47 -2.07
C LEU A 20 -5.44 0.34 -2.38
N ALA A 21 -5.77 -0.24 -3.54
CA ALA A 21 -7.14 -0.50 -3.99
C ALA A 21 -7.96 -1.38 -3.03
N THR A 22 -7.33 -2.15 -2.15
CA THR A 22 -8.04 -3.01 -1.18
C THR A 22 -8.47 -2.26 0.09
N TYR A 23 -8.13 -0.98 0.21
CA TYR A 23 -8.43 -0.21 1.41
C TYR A 23 -9.93 0.12 1.48
N SER A 24 -10.47 0.20 2.69
CA SER A 24 -11.91 0.38 2.92
C SER A 24 -12.48 1.64 2.29
N ASP A 25 -11.66 2.68 2.10
CA ASP A 25 -12.09 3.93 1.50
C ASP A 25 -12.53 3.73 0.03
N PHE A 26 -11.89 2.80 -0.68
CA PHE A 26 -12.23 2.44 -2.06
C PHE A 26 -13.53 1.62 -2.14
N LEU A 27 -13.91 0.91 -1.07
CA LEU A 27 -15.23 0.28 -1.00
C LEU A 27 -16.35 1.34 -0.97
N VAL A 28 -16.12 2.49 -0.32
CA VAL A 28 -17.08 3.60 -0.27
C VAL A 28 -17.09 4.38 -1.59
N LEU A 29 -15.92 4.55 -2.21
CA LEU A 29 -15.78 5.25 -3.49
C LEU A 29 -16.41 4.48 -4.66
N GLY A 30 -16.53 3.15 -4.54
CA GLY A 30 -17.05 2.27 -5.59
C GLY A 30 -16.03 1.98 -6.68
N GLU A 31 -16.32 0.97 -7.51
CA GLU A 31 -15.36 0.46 -8.51
C GLU A 31 -14.94 1.51 -9.54
N GLU A 32 -15.87 2.24 -10.14
CA GLU A 32 -15.57 3.24 -11.17
C GLU A 32 -14.72 4.39 -10.61
N GLY A 33 -15.09 4.90 -9.42
CA GLY A 33 -14.34 5.96 -8.76
C GLY A 33 -12.93 5.50 -8.36
N THR A 34 -12.81 4.27 -7.88
CA THR A 34 -11.53 3.63 -7.54
C THR A 34 -10.63 3.51 -8.77
N ASN A 35 -11.16 3.00 -9.89
CA ASN A 35 -10.40 2.83 -11.12
C ASN A 35 -9.92 4.17 -11.68
N ARG A 36 -10.77 5.21 -11.67
CA ARG A 36 -10.37 6.56 -12.10
C ARG A 36 -9.26 7.11 -11.22
N PHE A 37 -9.42 7.04 -9.90
CA PHE A 37 -8.42 7.50 -8.94
C PHE A 37 -7.07 6.81 -9.16
N LEU A 38 -7.05 5.47 -9.25
CA LEU A 38 -5.81 4.71 -9.39
C LEU A 38 -5.13 4.92 -10.76
N ALA A 39 -5.88 5.24 -11.81
CA ALA A 39 -5.32 5.60 -13.11
C ALA A 39 -4.58 6.94 -13.05
N GLU A 40 -5.18 7.95 -12.44
CA GLU A 40 -4.55 9.26 -12.23
C GLU A 40 -3.29 9.14 -11.35
N GLU A 41 -3.37 8.41 -10.23
CA GLU A 41 -2.23 8.17 -9.35
C GLU A 41 -1.10 7.43 -10.06
N ARG A 42 -1.40 6.45 -10.91
CA ARG A 42 -0.39 5.71 -11.68
C ARG A 42 0.44 6.63 -12.56
N GLU A 43 -0.18 7.58 -13.25
CA GLU A 43 0.53 8.52 -14.13
C GLU A 43 1.47 9.43 -13.34
N ILE A 44 1.00 9.95 -12.21
CA ILE A 44 1.79 10.81 -11.33
C ILE A 44 2.96 10.03 -10.74
N LEU A 45 2.70 8.85 -10.17
CA LEU A 45 3.69 8.07 -9.44
C LEU A 45 4.71 7.42 -10.37
N ALA A 46 4.40 7.17 -11.64
CA ALA A 46 5.40 6.73 -12.62
C ALA A 46 6.52 7.77 -12.81
N GLY A 47 6.21 9.07 -12.68
CA GLY A 47 7.22 10.14 -12.68
C GLY A 47 8.07 10.19 -11.41
N VAL A 48 7.51 9.76 -10.27
CA VAL A 48 8.18 9.75 -8.95
C VAL A 48 9.06 8.51 -8.77
N PHE A 49 8.61 7.36 -9.30
CA PHE A 49 9.28 6.07 -9.23
C PHE A 49 9.70 5.60 -10.62
N PRO A 50 10.75 6.21 -11.21
CA PRO A 50 11.15 5.92 -12.60
C PRO A 50 11.70 4.50 -12.79
N ASP A 51 12.14 3.83 -11.72
CA ASP A 51 12.53 2.42 -11.70
C ASP A 51 11.34 1.47 -11.46
N GLY A 52 10.13 2.03 -11.32
CA GLY A 52 8.90 1.29 -11.06
C GLY A 52 8.87 0.57 -9.72
N THR A 53 9.76 0.90 -8.78
CA THR A 53 9.87 0.20 -7.49
C THR A 53 9.56 1.13 -6.33
N VAL A 54 8.68 0.69 -5.44
CA VAL A 54 8.33 1.40 -4.21
C VAL A 54 8.94 0.66 -3.02
N ARG A 55 9.71 1.37 -2.20
CA ARG A 55 10.14 0.89 -0.88
C ARG A 55 9.12 1.32 0.15
N GLU A 56 8.41 0.35 0.70
CA GLU A 56 7.39 0.55 1.71
C GLU A 56 7.98 0.29 3.09
N GLU A 57 7.80 1.25 4.00
CA GLU A 57 8.32 1.21 5.37
C GLU A 57 7.13 1.17 6.35
N TYR A 58 7.11 0.16 7.23
CA TYR A 58 6.03 -0.07 8.18
C TYR A 58 6.55 -0.25 9.61
N VAL A 59 5.68 0.04 10.57
CA VAL A 59 5.84 -0.40 11.95
C VAL A 59 4.72 -1.38 12.27
N VAL A 60 5.10 -2.62 12.56
CA VAL A 60 4.20 -3.72 12.86
C VAL A 60 4.02 -3.84 14.38
N SER A 61 2.78 -3.81 14.84
CA SER A 61 2.44 -4.13 16.23
C SER A 61 2.29 -5.64 16.40
N LEU A 62 3.27 -6.29 17.03
CA LEU A 62 3.25 -7.73 17.31
C LEU A 62 2.75 -7.98 18.74
N ALA A 63 1.66 -8.76 18.88
CA ALA A 63 1.14 -9.19 20.17
C ALA A 63 1.23 -10.72 20.30
N VAL A 64 1.87 -11.21 21.37
CA VAL A 64 1.98 -12.64 21.67
C VAL A 64 1.33 -12.94 23.01
N ALA A 65 0.46 -13.95 23.03
CA ALA A 65 -0.11 -14.55 24.22
C ALA A 65 0.47 -15.95 24.43
N VAL A 66 0.89 -16.24 25.66
CA VAL A 66 1.37 -17.55 26.10
C VAL A 66 0.39 -18.14 27.10
N ARG A 67 0.35 -19.47 27.17
CA ARG A 67 -0.60 -20.21 28.02
C ARG A 67 -0.01 -20.48 29.40
#